data_AF-A0A1Y2RGN5-F1
#
_entry.id   AF-A0A1Y2RGN5-F1
#
_cell.length_a   1.000
_cell.length_b   1.000
_cell.length_c   1.000
_cell.angle_alpha   90.00
_cell.angle_beta   90.00
_cell.angle_gamma   90.00
#
_symmetry.space_group_name_H-M   'P 1'
#
loop_
_entity.id
_entity.type
_entity.pdbx_description
1 polymer ?
#
loop_
_entity_poly.entity_id
_entity_poly.type
_entity_poly.pdbx_seq_one_letter_code
_entity_poly.pdbx_strand_id
1 'polypeptide(L)'
;MSIVFKKIVLILSAMFFIVAIQAQDDDLDLGGENDPAEAVNEAYENLQGYLDWLEERRDEWNEIQNFEPGACAPDFSASSGAMMASTCAGNAACSECYERAVGELNFIRRQLGRLACIYSNTKHFNESALAFGDNMSGIHAVTGIAWQNERGGIVAEFNKFKQTYDRKYADMMGALQRALQGIGTCEAQYGLPDWYQRFGFVYFEFMKDKYKRTD
;
A
#
# COMPACT_ATOMS: atom_id res chain seq x y z
N MET A 1 -9.44 -0.18 -10.85
CA MET A 1 -10.22 0.44 -9.76
C MET A 1 -10.64 -0.66 -8.78
N SER A 2 -10.08 -0.68 -7.57
CA SER A 2 -10.25 -1.79 -6.61
C SER A 2 -11.67 -1.83 -6.03
N ILE A 3 -12.19 -3.03 -5.76
CA ILE A 3 -13.50 -3.28 -5.11
C ILE A 3 -13.61 -2.54 -3.77
N VAL A 4 -12.48 -2.35 -3.08
CA VAL A 4 -12.37 -1.60 -1.82
C VAL A 4 -12.71 -0.12 -2.01
N PHE A 5 -12.26 0.49 -3.11
CA PHE A 5 -12.54 1.89 -3.42
C PHE A 5 -14.03 2.12 -3.70
N LYS A 6 -14.67 1.21 -4.44
CA LYS A 6 -16.13 1.24 -4.64
C LYS A 6 -16.89 1.11 -3.33
N LYS A 7 -16.45 0.23 -2.42
CA LYS A 7 -17.08 0.05 -1.11
C LYS A 7 -16.96 1.28 -0.23
N ILE A 8 -15.78 1.89 -0.14
CA ILE A 8 -15.56 3.10 0.67
C ILE A 8 -16.38 4.28 0.13
N VAL A 9 -16.41 4.48 -1.19
CA VAL A 9 -17.26 5.53 -1.81
C VAL A 9 -18.75 5.25 -1.59
N LEU A 10 -19.17 3.98 -1.65
CA LEU A 10 -20.54 3.58 -1.32
C LEU A 10 -20.88 3.81 0.15
N ILE A 11 -19.96 3.53 1.07
CA ILE A 11 -20.13 3.72 2.51
C ILE A 11 -20.21 5.22 2.83
N LEU A 12 -19.34 6.03 2.25
CA LEU A 12 -19.36 7.50 2.43
C LEU A 12 -20.63 8.11 1.81
N SER A 13 -21.04 7.62 0.63
CA SER A 13 -22.31 8.04 0.00
C SER A 13 -23.52 7.59 0.81
N ALA A 14 -23.49 6.39 1.41
CA ALA A 14 -24.54 5.88 2.27
C ALA A 14 -24.59 6.63 3.62
N MET A 15 -23.45 7.02 4.18
CA MET A 15 -23.41 7.89 5.37
C MET A 15 -24.00 9.26 5.05
N PHE A 16 -23.70 9.84 3.88
CA PHE A 16 -24.32 11.08 3.43
C PHE A 16 -25.83 10.92 3.23
N PHE A 17 -26.28 9.79 2.70
CA PHE A 17 -27.70 9.48 2.52
C PHE A 17 -28.42 9.23 3.86
N ILE A 18 -27.78 8.60 4.84
CA ILE A 18 -28.33 8.38 6.18
C ILE A 18 -28.43 9.70 6.94
N VAL A 19 -27.42 10.57 6.85
CA VAL A 19 -27.47 11.93 7.42
C VAL A 19 -28.58 12.76 6.75
N ALA A 20 -28.74 12.64 5.42
CA ALA A 20 -29.82 13.31 4.69
C ALA A 20 -31.22 12.75 5.02
N ILE A 21 -31.34 11.45 5.31
CA ILE A 21 -32.59 10.81 5.75
C ILE A 21 -32.93 11.20 7.20
N GLN A 22 -31.95 11.24 8.10
CA GLN A 22 -32.16 11.70 9.48
C GLN A 22 -32.57 13.17 9.54
N ALA A 23 -32.09 14.01 8.62
CA ALA A 23 -32.56 15.39 8.46
C ALA A 23 -33.99 15.51 7.90
N GLN A 24 -34.59 14.40 7.43
CA GLN A 24 -35.88 14.39 6.75
C GLN A 24 -36.96 13.57 7.51
N ASP A 25 -36.58 12.75 8.50
CA ASP A 25 -37.51 11.93 9.31
C ASP A 25 -38.01 12.61 10.60
N ASP A 26 -37.46 13.77 11.00
CA ASP A 26 -37.93 14.54 12.18
C ASP A 26 -39.23 15.36 11.91
N ASP A 27 -40.02 14.97 10.90
CA ASP A 27 -41.40 15.45 10.69
C ASP A 27 -42.46 14.49 11.31
N LEU A 28 -42.04 13.57 12.19
CA LEU A 28 -42.92 12.67 12.95
C LEU A 28 -43.08 13.13 14.41
N ASP A 29 -44.01 14.07 14.59
CA ASP A 29 -44.79 14.35 15.80
C ASP A 29 -44.02 14.35 17.13
N LEU A 30 -43.26 15.42 17.38
CA LEU A 30 -42.85 15.81 18.71
C LEU A 30 -43.89 16.73 19.32
N GLY A 31 -44.84 16.13 20.04
CA GLY A 31 -45.54 16.80 21.12
C GLY A 31 -44.52 17.36 22.12
N GLY A 32 -44.20 18.64 21.98
CA GLY A 32 -43.24 19.35 22.81
C GLY A 32 -43.08 20.77 22.30
N GLU A 33 -43.53 21.71 23.10
CA GLU A 33 -43.49 23.16 22.92
C GLU A 33 -42.04 23.68 22.86
N ASN A 34 -41.36 23.45 21.74
CA ASN A 34 -40.04 24.02 21.46
C ASN A 34 -40.11 24.83 20.16
N ASP A 35 -39.57 26.04 20.20
CA ASP A 35 -39.64 27.04 19.14
C ASP A 35 -38.99 26.50 17.85
N PRO A 36 -39.68 26.49 16.69
CA PRO A 36 -39.07 26.07 15.42
C PRO A 36 -37.80 26.84 15.06
N ALA A 37 -37.58 28.04 15.63
CA ALA A 37 -36.32 28.77 15.48
C ALA A 37 -35.14 28.09 16.20
N GLU A 38 -35.39 27.37 17.30
CA GLU A 38 -34.37 26.67 18.09
C GLU A 38 -33.90 25.40 17.38
N ALA A 39 -34.85 24.61 16.82
CA ALA A 39 -34.53 23.43 16.02
C ALA A 39 -33.78 23.78 14.72
N VAL A 40 -34.13 24.90 14.07
CA VAL A 40 -33.43 25.39 12.89
C VAL A 40 -32.03 25.90 13.23
N ASN A 41 -31.84 26.56 14.38
CA ASN A 41 -30.52 26.99 14.84
C ASN A 41 -29.62 25.80 15.20
N GLU A 42 -30.16 24.78 15.88
CA GLU A 42 -29.42 23.56 16.21
C GLU A 42 -29.01 22.79 14.94
N ALA A 43 -29.88 22.71 13.94
CA ALA A 43 -29.55 22.15 12.63
C ALA A 43 -28.48 22.96 11.89
N TYR A 44 -28.54 24.30 12.00
CA TYR A 44 -27.56 25.19 11.37
C TYR A 44 -26.18 25.12 12.04
N GLU A 45 -26.13 25.05 13.38
CA GLU A 45 -24.89 24.87 14.14
C GLU A 45 -24.25 23.50 13.88
N ASN A 46 -25.06 22.43 13.77
CA ASN A 46 -24.57 21.11 13.36
C ASN A 46 -24.05 21.11 11.91
N LEU A 47 -24.73 21.80 10.99
CA LEU A 47 -24.30 21.91 9.60
C LEU A 47 -23.02 22.75 9.46
N GLN A 48 -22.91 23.86 10.18
CA GLN A 48 -21.71 24.68 10.22
C GLN A 48 -20.53 23.93 10.85
N GLY A 49 -20.76 23.23 11.96
CA GLY A 49 -19.74 22.36 12.56
C GLY A 49 -19.25 21.27 11.61
N TYR A 50 -20.16 20.70 10.79
CA TYR A 50 -19.79 19.74 9.76
C TYR A 50 -18.99 20.36 8.60
N LEU A 51 -19.36 21.57 8.16
CA LEU A 51 -18.68 22.29 7.08
C LEU A 51 -17.29 22.79 7.50
N ASP A 52 -17.16 23.37 8.69
CA ASP A 52 -15.88 23.82 9.25
C ASP A 52 -14.92 22.62 9.45
N TRP A 53 -15.46 21.48 9.87
CA TRP A 53 -14.70 20.23 10.00
C TRP A 53 -14.22 19.69 8.64
N LEU A 54 -15.07 19.75 7.59
CA LEU A 54 -14.67 19.37 6.23
C LEU A 54 -13.58 20.30 5.68
N GLU A 55 -13.63 21.60 5.99
CA GLU A 55 -12.60 22.54 5.58
C GLU A 55 -11.27 22.32 6.31
N GLU A 56 -11.31 22.00 7.60
CA GLU A 56 -10.13 21.69 8.43
C GLU A 56 -9.42 20.39 7.99
N ARG A 57 -10.19 19.40 7.50
CA ARG A 57 -9.68 18.06 7.14
C ARG A 57 -9.59 17.77 5.65
N ARG A 58 -9.73 18.81 4.84
CA ARG A 58 -9.48 18.80 3.40
C ARG A 58 -8.14 18.14 3.06
N ASP A 59 -7.11 18.36 3.85
CA ASP A 59 -5.76 17.83 3.60
C ASP A 59 -5.66 16.32 3.82
N GLU A 60 -6.31 15.77 4.85
CA GLU A 60 -6.41 14.31 5.10
C GLU A 60 -7.18 13.63 3.95
N TRP A 61 -8.29 14.24 3.52
CA TRP A 61 -9.08 13.74 2.40
C TRP A 61 -8.32 13.82 1.07
N ASN A 62 -7.61 14.93 0.85
CA ASN A 62 -6.73 15.11 -0.31
C ASN A 62 -5.56 14.12 -0.28
N GLU A 63 -5.04 13.73 0.87
CA GLU A 63 -3.98 12.70 0.98
C GLU A 63 -4.49 11.33 0.52
N ILE A 64 -5.73 10.96 0.88
CA ILE A 64 -6.39 9.74 0.41
C ILE A 64 -6.62 9.79 -1.12
N GLN A 65 -6.96 10.97 -1.67
CA GLN A 65 -7.18 11.18 -3.11
C GLN A 65 -5.88 11.29 -3.92
N ASN A 66 -4.82 11.85 -3.35
CA ASN A 66 -3.49 12.03 -3.97
C ASN A 66 -2.68 10.74 -4.03
N PHE A 67 -3.35 9.59 -3.93
CA PHE A 67 -2.76 8.29 -4.18
C PHE A 67 -2.54 8.10 -5.69
N GLU A 68 -1.60 8.85 -6.24
CA GLU A 68 -1.33 8.83 -7.67
C GLU A 68 -0.79 7.46 -8.10
N PRO A 69 -1.27 6.92 -9.23
CA PRO A 69 -0.63 5.81 -9.92
C PRO A 69 0.78 6.21 -10.35
N GLY A 70 1.78 5.99 -9.48
CA GLY A 70 3.16 6.41 -9.73
C GLY A 70 3.92 6.96 -8.52
N ALA A 71 3.27 7.14 -7.36
CA ALA A 71 3.87 7.69 -6.14
C ALA A 71 5.16 6.99 -5.68
N CYS A 72 5.40 5.75 -6.15
CA CYS A 72 6.71 5.16 -6.07
C CYS A 72 7.12 4.56 -7.43
N ALA A 73 8.22 5.07 -7.97
CA ALA A 73 8.86 4.63 -9.19
C ALA A 73 10.26 4.13 -8.82
N PRO A 74 10.42 2.83 -8.50
CA PRO A 74 11.73 2.32 -8.13
C PRO A 74 12.69 2.51 -9.31
N ASP A 75 13.85 3.10 -9.04
CA ASP A 75 14.84 3.34 -10.08
C ASP A 75 15.41 2.01 -10.58
N PHE A 76 15.19 1.76 -11.87
CA PHE A 76 15.66 0.58 -12.56
C PHE A 76 16.64 0.92 -13.71
N SER A 77 17.21 2.12 -13.70
CA SER A 77 18.19 2.60 -14.68
C SER A 77 19.47 1.76 -14.69
N ALA A 78 19.95 1.34 -13.52
CA ALA A 78 21.12 0.47 -13.42
C ALA A 78 20.75 -1.01 -13.66
N SER A 79 21.49 -1.71 -14.52
CA SER A 79 21.36 -3.17 -14.65
C SER A 79 22.06 -3.86 -13.46
N SER A 80 21.62 -5.06 -13.08
CA SER A 80 22.30 -5.86 -12.06
C SER A 80 23.74 -6.23 -12.45
N GLY A 81 24.04 -6.31 -13.76
CA GLY A 81 25.41 -6.50 -14.26
C GLY A 81 26.32 -5.30 -14.00
N ALA A 82 25.78 -4.09 -13.87
CA ALA A 82 26.56 -2.93 -13.44
C ALA A 82 26.82 -2.92 -11.92
N MET A 83 26.05 -3.68 -11.14
CA MET A 83 26.14 -3.70 -9.67
C MET A 83 27.09 -4.79 -9.14
N MET A 84 27.50 -5.75 -9.97
CA MET A 84 28.36 -6.86 -9.55
C MET A 84 29.41 -7.14 -10.62
N ALA A 85 30.65 -7.37 -10.18
CA ALA A 85 31.75 -7.66 -11.09
C ALA A 85 31.50 -8.97 -11.85
N SER A 86 31.91 -9.02 -13.12
CA SER A 86 31.91 -10.23 -13.94
C SER A 86 33.22 -10.33 -14.71
N THR A 87 33.70 -11.56 -14.90
CA THR A 87 34.87 -11.83 -15.75
C THR A 87 34.49 -12.43 -17.10
N CYS A 88 33.19 -12.58 -17.39
CA CYS A 88 32.71 -13.11 -18.66
C CYS A 88 32.96 -12.20 -19.88
N ALA A 89 33.38 -10.94 -19.66
CA ALA A 89 33.68 -10.02 -20.75
C ALA A 89 34.77 -10.59 -21.67
N GLY A 90 34.48 -10.69 -22.97
CA GLY A 90 35.41 -11.23 -23.97
C GLY A 90 35.41 -12.75 -24.10
N ASN A 91 34.60 -13.47 -23.33
CA ASN A 91 34.34 -14.90 -23.51
C ASN A 91 32.88 -15.12 -23.94
N ALA A 92 32.67 -15.49 -25.20
CA ALA A 92 31.33 -15.65 -25.78
C ALA A 92 30.49 -16.72 -25.05
N ALA A 93 31.08 -17.86 -24.70
CA ALA A 93 30.38 -18.94 -23.99
C ALA A 93 30.00 -18.52 -22.55
N CYS A 94 30.89 -17.80 -21.86
CA CYS A 94 30.60 -17.24 -20.54
C CYS A 94 29.48 -16.19 -20.63
N SER A 95 29.57 -15.28 -21.60
CA SER A 95 28.62 -14.18 -21.80
C SER A 95 27.20 -14.70 -22.05
N GLU A 96 27.05 -15.71 -22.91
CA GLU A 96 25.74 -16.33 -23.19
C GLU A 96 25.12 -16.98 -21.94
N CYS A 97 25.92 -17.70 -21.14
CA CYS A 97 25.45 -18.27 -19.87
C CYS A 97 25.05 -17.16 -18.88
N TYR A 98 25.91 -16.15 -18.76
CA TYR A 98 25.81 -15.07 -17.79
C TYR A 98 24.62 -14.14 -18.05
N GLU A 99 24.36 -13.79 -19.31
CA GLU A 99 23.28 -12.87 -19.70
C GLU A 99 21.90 -13.38 -19.28
N ARG A 100 21.64 -14.68 -19.42
CA ARG A 100 20.38 -15.29 -18.99
C ARG A 100 20.18 -15.17 -17.48
N ALA A 101 21.19 -15.52 -16.69
CA ALA A 101 21.12 -15.46 -15.23
C ALA A 101 21.00 -14.01 -14.73
N VAL A 102 21.69 -13.06 -15.38
CA VAL A 102 21.56 -11.62 -15.09
C VAL A 102 20.20 -11.06 -15.52
N GLY A 103 19.61 -11.56 -16.61
CA GLY A 103 18.26 -11.23 -17.03
C GLY A 103 17.21 -11.61 -15.98
N GLU A 104 17.29 -12.85 -15.47
CA GLU A 104 16.43 -13.32 -14.37
C GLU A 104 16.62 -12.48 -13.11
N LEU A 105 17.88 -12.22 -12.73
CA LEU A 105 18.20 -11.39 -11.57
C LEU A 105 17.60 -9.98 -11.70
N ASN A 106 17.72 -9.35 -12.87
CA ASN A 106 17.14 -8.04 -13.15
C ASN A 106 15.62 -8.04 -13.03
N PHE A 107 14.97 -9.07 -13.56
CA PHE A 107 13.52 -9.22 -13.44
C PHE A 107 13.10 -9.28 -11.98
N ILE A 108 13.73 -10.16 -11.18
CA ILE A 108 13.40 -10.35 -9.76
C ILE A 108 13.66 -9.07 -8.96
N ARG A 109 14.79 -8.40 -9.18
CA ARG A 109 15.11 -7.11 -8.55
C ARG A 109 14.02 -6.06 -8.82
N ARG A 110 13.52 -6.00 -10.06
CA ARG A 110 12.42 -5.11 -10.44
C ARG A 110 11.11 -5.48 -9.76
N GLN A 111 10.79 -6.77 -9.69
CA GLN A 111 9.57 -7.24 -9.01
C GLN A 111 9.60 -6.98 -7.50
N LEU A 112 10.75 -7.18 -6.84
CA LEU A 112 10.92 -6.84 -5.42
C LEU A 112 10.70 -5.33 -5.17
N GLY A 113 11.27 -4.47 -6.02
CA GLY A 113 11.04 -3.03 -5.95
C GLY A 113 9.56 -2.66 -6.09
N ARG A 114 8.85 -3.27 -7.05
CA ARG A 114 7.40 -3.07 -7.23
C ARG A 114 6.60 -3.59 -6.05
N LEU A 115 6.96 -4.76 -5.51
CA LEU A 115 6.26 -5.37 -4.38
C LEU A 115 6.33 -4.47 -3.14
N ALA A 116 7.51 -3.96 -2.81
CA ALA A 116 7.70 -3.01 -1.70
C ALA A 116 6.96 -1.70 -1.91
N CYS A 117 6.93 -1.22 -3.16
CA CYS A 117 6.14 -0.06 -3.56
C CYS A 117 4.65 -0.22 -3.26
N ILE A 118 4.06 -1.33 -3.71
CA ILE A 118 2.66 -1.65 -3.48
C ILE A 118 2.40 -1.77 -1.97
N TYR A 119 3.32 -2.36 -1.21
CA TYR A 119 3.21 -2.46 0.24
C TYR A 119 3.15 -1.08 0.91
N SER A 120 4.15 -0.24 0.66
CA SER A 120 4.26 1.11 1.26
C SER A 120 3.00 1.93 1.00
N ASN A 121 2.60 1.98 -0.27
CA ASN A 121 1.39 2.67 -0.69
C ASN A 121 0.16 2.10 0.03
N THR A 122 -0.05 0.79 -0.02
CA THR A 122 -1.22 0.15 0.60
C THR A 122 -1.26 0.41 2.11
N LYS A 123 -0.12 0.39 2.78
CA LYS A 123 -0.01 0.72 4.20
C LYS A 123 -0.47 2.15 4.48
N HIS A 124 0.11 3.14 3.80
CA HIS A 124 -0.27 4.54 3.96
C HIS A 124 -1.77 4.75 3.73
N PHE A 125 -2.33 4.16 2.67
CA PHE A 125 -3.77 4.24 2.42
C PHE A 125 -4.60 3.68 3.57
N ASN A 126 -4.25 2.52 4.11
CA ASN A 126 -4.99 1.91 5.22
C ASN A 126 -4.84 2.75 6.51
N GLU A 127 -3.65 3.29 6.79
CA GLU A 127 -3.41 4.15 7.95
C GLU A 127 -4.22 5.45 7.85
N SER A 128 -4.21 6.13 6.69
CA SER A 128 -5.02 7.34 6.46
C SER A 128 -6.52 7.04 6.52
N ALA A 129 -6.98 5.93 5.94
CA ALA A 129 -8.39 5.54 5.99
C ALA A 129 -8.85 5.23 7.42
N LEU A 130 -8.01 4.58 8.22
CA LEU A 130 -8.30 4.32 9.63
C LEU A 130 -8.34 5.62 10.44
N ALA A 131 -7.36 6.51 10.27
CA ALA A 131 -7.33 7.80 10.95
C ALA A 131 -8.57 8.66 10.63
N PHE A 132 -8.93 8.70 9.34
CA PHE A 132 -10.12 9.41 8.88
C PHE A 132 -11.40 8.88 9.52
N GLY A 133 -11.61 7.56 9.50
CA GLY A 133 -12.82 6.98 10.09
C GLY A 133 -12.85 7.04 11.62
N ASP A 134 -11.70 6.87 12.30
CA ASP A 134 -11.60 7.02 13.75
C ASP A 134 -12.00 8.46 14.15
N ASN A 135 -11.60 9.46 13.38
CA ASN A 135 -12.03 10.86 13.57
C ASN A 135 -13.54 11.07 13.28
N MET A 136 -14.10 10.52 12.19
CA MET A 136 -15.54 10.65 11.88
C MET A 136 -16.44 10.00 12.93
N SER A 137 -15.99 8.87 13.49
CA SER A 137 -16.75 8.09 14.46
C SER A 137 -16.97 8.79 15.81
N GLY A 138 -16.19 9.85 16.09
CA GLY A 138 -16.30 10.63 17.32
C GLY A 138 -17.46 11.63 17.33
N ILE A 139 -18.11 11.91 16.19
CA ILE A 139 -19.11 12.98 16.06
C ILE A 139 -20.53 12.50 16.43
N HIS A 140 -20.90 11.26 16.09
CA HIS A 140 -22.22 10.69 16.43
C HIS A 140 -22.14 9.23 16.91
N ALA A 141 -22.90 8.89 17.96
CA ALA A 141 -22.86 7.56 18.58
C ALA A 141 -23.23 6.40 17.62
N VAL A 142 -24.16 6.64 16.68
CA VAL A 142 -24.59 5.63 15.69
C VAL A 142 -23.56 5.44 14.58
N THR A 143 -22.90 6.52 14.14
CA THR A 143 -21.83 6.42 13.13
C THR A 143 -20.60 5.71 13.69
N GLY A 144 -20.36 5.84 15.00
CA GLY A 144 -19.27 5.12 15.66
C GLY A 144 -19.42 3.60 15.66
N ILE A 145 -20.62 3.07 15.88
CA ILE A 145 -20.86 1.61 15.84
C ILE A 145 -20.66 1.06 14.42
N ALA A 146 -21.19 1.75 13.41
CA ALA A 146 -21.00 1.37 12.01
C ALA A 146 -19.52 1.42 11.60
N TRP A 147 -18.80 2.45 12.02
CA TRP A 147 -17.37 2.59 11.77
C TRP A 147 -16.55 1.44 12.36
N GLN A 148 -16.82 1.01 13.60
CA GLN A 148 -16.06 -0.08 14.21
C GLN A 148 -16.16 -1.40 13.42
N ASN A 149 -17.30 -1.68 12.77
CA ASN A 149 -17.46 -2.84 11.90
C ASN A 149 -16.56 -2.73 10.65
N GLU A 150 -16.63 -1.59 9.96
CA GLU A 150 -15.82 -1.32 8.76
C GLU A 150 -14.32 -1.31 9.07
N ARG A 151 -13.94 -0.70 10.19
CA ARG A 151 -12.57 -0.69 10.73
C ARG A 151 -12.03 -2.12 10.87
N GLY A 152 -12.83 -3.01 11.45
CA GLY A 152 -12.48 -4.43 11.57
C GLY A 152 -12.24 -5.10 10.21
N GLY A 153 -13.10 -4.81 9.23
CA GLY A 153 -12.95 -5.28 7.85
C GLY A 153 -11.67 -4.80 7.17
N ILE A 154 -11.36 -3.50 7.28
CA ILE A 154 -10.14 -2.87 6.73
C ILE A 154 -8.89 -3.53 7.32
N VAL A 155 -8.82 -3.66 8.65
CA VAL A 155 -7.69 -4.29 9.34
C VAL A 155 -7.53 -5.75 8.93
N ALA A 156 -8.63 -6.50 8.83
CA ALA A 156 -8.58 -7.91 8.43
C ALA A 156 -8.06 -8.09 6.99
N GLU A 157 -8.54 -7.28 6.05
CA GLU A 157 -8.06 -7.32 4.66
C GLU A 157 -6.60 -6.88 4.54
N PHE A 158 -6.19 -5.84 5.28
CA PHE A 158 -4.79 -5.42 5.29
C PHE A 158 -3.87 -6.49 5.87
N ASN A 159 -4.30 -7.23 6.89
CA ASN A 159 -3.56 -8.37 7.42
C ASN A 159 -3.43 -9.52 6.40
N LYS A 160 -4.47 -9.82 5.62
CA LYS A 160 -4.38 -10.79 4.51
C LYS A 160 -3.41 -10.32 3.42
N PHE A 161 -3.42 -9.03 3.12
CA PHE A 161 -2.47 -8.42 2.19
C PHE A 161 -1.02 -8.56 2.69
N LYS A 162 -0.75 -8.29 3.98
CA LYS A 162 0.57 -8.52 4.63
C LYS A 162 1.05 -9.96 4.45
N GLN A 163 0.20 -10.94 4.71
CA GLN A 163 0.55 -12.36 4.51
C GLN A 163 0.85 -12.69 3.04
N THR A 164 0.12 -12.06 2.11
CA THR A 164 0.35 -12.22 0.67
C THR A 164 1.69 -11.62 0.25
N TYR A 165 2.02 -10.44 0.77
CA TYR A 165 3.33 -9.81 0.61
C TYR A 165 4.44 -10.74 1.11
N ASP A 166 4.33 -11.23 2.35
CA ASP A 166 5.38 -12.05 2.98
C ASP A 166 5.63 -13.34 2.20
N ARG A 167 4.57 -13.97 1.66
CA ARG A 167 4.69 -15.15 0.78
C ARG A 167 5.39 -14.81 -0.53
N LYS A 168 4.99 -13.73 -1.20
CA LYS A 168 5.61 -13.32 -2.47
C LYS A 168 7.05 -12.88 -2.29
N TYR A 169 7.35 -12.22 -1.20
CA TYR A 169 8.71 -11.88 -0.80
C TYR A 169 9.57 -13.14 -0.65
N ALA A 170 9.09 -14.16 0.08
CA ALA A 170 9.82 -15.41 0.24
C ALA A 170 10.08 -16.13 -1.11
N ASP A 171 9.06 -16.21 -1.98
CA ASP A 171 9.20 -16.78 -3.33
C ASP A 171 10.26 -16.03 -4.15
N MET A 172 10.22 -14.70 -4.12
CA MET A 172 11.15 -13.83 -4.85
C MET A 172 12.57 -13.91 -4.29
N MET A 173 12.76 -14.01 -2.97
CA MET A 173 14.08 -14.21 -2.37
C MET A 173 14.67 -15.56 -2.78
N GLY A 174 13.87 -16.62 -2.80
CA GLY A 174 14.31 -17.92 -3.30
C GLY A 174 14.71 -17.87 -4.78
N ALA A 175 13.96 -17.13 -5.61
CA ALA A 175 14.30 -16.91 -7.00
C ALA A 175 15.59 -16.08 -7.16
N LEU A 176 15.76 -15.04 -6.35
CA LEU A 176 16.95 -14.17 -6.35
C LEU A 176 18.20 -14.98 -6.07
N GLN A 177 18.15 -15.84 -5.05
CA GLN A 177 19.27 -16.72 -4.68
C GLN A 177 19.64 -17.66 -5.83
N ARG A 178 18.65 -18.29 -6.47
CA ARG A 178 18.89 -19.18 -7.62
C ARG A 178 19.52 -18.45 -8.79
N ALA A 179 19.06 -17.23 -9.11
CA ALA A 179 19.65 -16.44 -10.19
C ALA A 179 21.12 -16.09 -9.89
N LEU A 180 21.43 -15.69 -8.65
CA LEU A 180 22.81 -15.40 -8.21
C LEU A 180 23.70 -16.65 -8.23
N GLN A 181 23.19 -17.80 -7.85
CA GLN A 181 23.90 -19.08 -7.96
C GLN A 181 24.14 -19.46 -9.42
N GLY A 182 23.16 -19.21 -10.30
CA GLY A 182 23.29 -19.40 -11.75
C GLY A 182 24.42 -18.56 -12.35
N ILE A 183 24.53 -17.29 -11.94
CA ILE A 183 25.69 -16.44 -12.29
C ILE A 183 26.99 -17.08 -11.80
N GLY A 184 27.01 -17.55 -10.55
CA GLY A 184 28.17 -18.23 -9.98
C GLY A 184 28.57 -19.49 -10.74
N THR A 185 27.62 -20.27 -11.26
CA THR A 185 27.89 -21.44 -12.12
C THR A 185 28.53 -21.03 -13.44
N CYS A 186 28.05 -19.95 -14.09
CA CYS A 186 28.65 -19.45 -15.33
C CYS A 186 30.10 -18.97 -15.11
N GLU A 187 30.32 -18.20 -14.04
CA GLU A 187 31.65 -17.70 -13.68
C GLU A 187 32.59 -18.85 -13.27
N ALA A 188 32.13 -19.87 -12.57
CA ALA A 188 32.98 -21.00 -12.20
C ALA A 188 33.50 -21.82 -13.40
N GLN A 189 32.75 -21.84 -14.52
CA GLN A 189 33.15 -22.59 -15.72
C GLN A 189 34.20 -21.87 -16.57
N TYR A 190 34.17 -20.54 -16.58
CA TYR A 190 34.90 -19.75 -17.58
C TYR A 190 35.66 -18.54 -17.01
N GLY A 191 35.41 -18.21 -15.75
CA GLY A 191 35.77 -16.94 -15.14
C GLY A 191 36.22 -17.12 -13.70
N LEU A 192 35.57 -16.42 -12.77
CA LEU A 192 35.98 -16.43 -11.37
C LEU A 192 35.34 -17.58 -10.56
N PRO A 193 36.14 -18.52 -10.02
CA PRO A 193 35.61 -19.51 -9.10
C PRO A 193 35.11 -18.86 -7.80
N ASP A 194 34.11 -19.49 -7.18
CA ASP A 194 33.46 -19.02 -5.95
C ASP A 194 32.85 -17.61 -6.04
N TRP A 195 32.44 -17.20 -7.24
CA TRP A 195 31.86 -15.88 -7.48
C TRP A 195 30.65 -15.59 -6.56
N TYR A 196 29.80 -16.59 -6.29
CA TYR A 196 28.64 -16.42 -5.41
C TYR A 196 29.07 -16.07 -3.97
N GLN A 197 30.06 -16.77 -3.43
CA GLN A 197 30.57 -16.54 -2.09
C GLN A 197 31.21 -15.16 -1.95
N ARG A 198 31.87 -14.68 -3.02
CA ARG A 198 32.57 -13.39 -3.04
C ARG A 198 31.65 -12.19 -3.24
N PHE A 199 30.63 -12.33 -4.11
CA PHE A 199 29.78 -11.21 -4.52
C PHE A 199 28.29 -11.50 -4.33
N GLY A 200 27.84 -12.65 -4.82
CA GLY A 200 26.41 -12.99 -4.82
C GLY A 200 25.76 -13.02 -3.43
N PHE A 201 26.45 -13.59 -2.43
CA PHE A 201 25.92 -13.72 -1.08
C PHE A 201 25.69 -12.36 -0.41
N VAL A 202 26.66 -11.44 -0.50
CA VAL A 202 26.53 -10.09 0.08
C VAL A 202 25.37 -9.34 -0.59
N TYR A 203 25.24 -9.46 -1.92
CA TYR A 203 24.12 -8.87 -2.64
C TYR A 203 22.77 -9.45 -2.20
N PHE A 204 22.70 -10.78 -2.05
CA PHE A 204 21.49 -11.45 -1.55
C PHE A 204 21.09 -10.95 -0.16
N GLU A 205 22.05 -10.86 0.77
CA GLU A 205 21.79 -10.37 2.13
C GLU A 205 21.32 -8.90 2.13
N PHE A 206 21.94 -8.04 1.32
CA PHE A 206 21.50 -6.65 1.17
C PHE A 206 20.06 -6.55 0.65
N MET A 207 19.73 -7.32 -0.39
CA MET A 207 18.38 -7.33 -0.96
C MET A 207 17.34 -7.88 0.01
N LYS A 208 17.71 -8.92 0.77
CA LYS A 208 16.88 -9.50 1.83
C LYS A 208 16.56 -8.44 2.88
N ASP A 209 17.57 -7.75 3.39
CA ASP A 209 17.38 -6.71 4.40
C ASP A 209 16.52 -5.54 3.87
N LYS A 210 16.85 -5.05 2.67
CA LYS A 210 16.16 -3.91 2.04
C LYS A 210 14.66 -4.13 1.83
N TYR A 211 14.24 -5.34 1.45
CA TYR A 211 12.84 -5.62 1.06
C TYR A 211 12.06 -6.41 2.12
N LYS A 212 12.69 -6.78 3.23
CA LYS A 212 11.99 -7.36 4.36
C LYS A 212 11.12 -6.30 5.03
N ARG A 213 9.87 -6.64 5.27
CA ARG A 213 8.93 -5.81 6.02
C ARG A 213 9.32 -5.78 7.51
N THR A 214 9.27 -4.61 8.14
CA THR A 214 9.77 -4.38 9.52
C THR A 214 8.68 -3.92 10.51
N ASP A 215 7.41 -3.97 10.13
CA ASP A 215 6.28 -3.40 10.87
C ASP A 215 5.19 -4.42 11.26
#